data_AF-A0A1Y4RAR3-F1
#
_entry.id   AF-A0A1Y4RAR3-F1
#
_cell.length_a   1.000
_cell.length_b   1.000
_cell.length_c   1.000
_cell.angle_alpha   90.00
_cell.angle_beta   90.00
_cell.angle_gamma   90.00
#
_symmetry.space_group_name_H-M   'P 1'
#
loop_
_entity.id
_entity.type
_entity.pdbx_description
1 polymer ?
#
loop_
_entity_poly.entity_id
_entity_poly.type
_entity_poly.pdbx_seq_one_letter_code
_entity_poly.pdbx_strand_id
1 'polypeptide(L)'
;MYYQTIFRYRAFLKVKLINDLTHNDKEDGYHIIDKLFIKYPYIKQNINHKKNDSACADLIHKYQNNWAIWNIVEVLLFGDFIKLFELYYELYPENKSRTINHLLWPLKFIRNASAHNNCLLNTLRKPYTHTHLYNNTKNIIEPSKELVLLLTKIPNISKNSRRKKIMNPVIHDFIATLFLFNEVCTSSVLKEKEFNR
;
A
#
# COMPACT_ATOMS: atom_id res chain seq x y z
N MET A 1 -5.45 14.39 12.52
CA MET A 1 -4.00 14.20 12.31
C MET A 1 -3.69 12.94 11.50
N TYR A 2 -4.15 11.74 11.91
CA TYR A 2 -3.96 10.48 11.17
C TYR A 2 -4.38 10.50 9.69
N TYR A 3 -5.43 11.24 9.35
CA TYR A 3 -5.89 11.38 7.97
C TYR A 3 -4.80 11.93 7.04
N GLN A 4 -4.05 12.97 7.44
CA GLN A 4 -2.98 13.54 6.61
C GLN A 4 -1.83 12.54 6.42
N THR A 5 -1.46 11.81 7.47
CA THR A 5 -0.38 10.81 7.41
C THR A 5 -0.74 9.65 6.48
N ILE A 6 -1.99 9.18 6.50
CA ILE A 6 -2.51 8.12 5.59
C ILE A 6 -2.38 8.53 4.12
N PHE A 7 -2.63 9.80 3.78
CA PHE A 7 -2.48 10.28 2.40
C PHE A 7 -1.01 10.40 1.96
N ARG A 8 -0.07 10.64 2.90
CA ARG A 8 1.36 10.77 2.61
C ARG A 8 2.03 9.46 2.19
N TYR A 9 1.53 8.30 2.61
CA TYR A 9 2.13 7.01 2.22
C TYR A 9 2.20 6.84 0.70
N ARG A 10 1.17 7.26 -0.04
CA ARG A 10 1.20 7.18 -1.50
C ARG A 10 2.36 7.99 -2.07
N ALA A 11 2.62 9.19 -1.55
CA ALA A 11 3.72 10.03 -2.00
C ALA A 11 5.08 9.36 -1.68
N PHE A 12 5.29 8.85 -0.47
CA PHE A 12 6.53 8.16 -0.11
C PHE A 12 6.78 6.91 -0.96
N LEU A 13 5.74 6.10 -1.20
CA LEU A 13 5.85 4.91 -2.04
C LEU A 13 6.18 5.26 -3.50
N LYS A 14 5.59 6.34 -4.04
CA LYS A 14 5.92 6.83 -5.38
C LYS A 14 7.39 7.27 -5.46
N VAL A 15 7.84 8.09 -4.51
CA VAL A 15 9.24 8.56 -4.47
C VAL A 15 10.19 7.38 -4.41
N LYS A 16 9.93 6.40 -3.54
CA LYS A 16 10.73 5.17 -3.48
C LYS A 16 10.75 4.42 -4.81
N LEU A 17 9.58 4.17 -5.40
CA LEU A 17 9.48 3.42 -6.66
C LEU A 17 10.22 4.11 -7.80
N ILE A 18 10.01 5.42 -7.95
CA ILE A 18 10.68 6.21 -9.00
C ILE A 18 12.18 6.25 -8.76
N ASN A 19 12.62 6.46 -7.51
CA ASN A 19 14.05 6.47 -7.18
C ASN A 19 14.71 5.12 -7.48
N ASP A 20 14.11 4.01 -7.05
CA ASP A 20 14.66 2.67 -7.32
C ASP A 20 14.71 2.39 -8.83
N LEU A 21 13.68 2.81 -9.58
CA LEU A 21 13.65 2.68 -11.04
C LEU A 21 14.71 3.53 -11.73
N THR A 22 14.93 4.78 -11.31
CA THR A 22 15.97 5.65 -11.88
C THR A 22 17.38 5.09 -11.71
N HIS A 23 17.61 4.26 -10.69
CA HIS A 23 18.89 3.58 -10.46
C HIS A 23 18.90 2.13 -10.98
N ASN A 24 17.93 1.74 -11.81
CA ASN A 24 17.84 0.42 -12.41
C ASN A 24 18.13 0.49 -13.91
N ASP A 25 19.35 0.18 -14.31
CA ASP A 25 19.79 0.19 -15.73
C ASP A 25 19.02 -0.80 -16.63
N LYS A 26 18.22 -1.72 -16.06
CA LYS A 26 17.43 -2.73 -16.79
C LYS A 26 15.98 -2.30 -17.06
N GLU A 27 15.59 -1.09 -16.69
CA GLU A 27 14.21 -0.61 -16.84
C GLU A 27 14.22 0.82 -17.40
N ASP A 28 13.44 1.05 -18.46
CA ASP A 28 13.34 2.35 -19.13
C ASP A 28 12.11 3.17 -18.68
N GLY A 29 11.26 2.59 -17.83
CA GLY A 29 10.05 3.21 -17.31
C GLY A 29 8.82 3.05 -18.19
N TYR A 30 8.96 2.47 -19.38
CA TYR A 30 7.87 2.12 -20.29
C TYR A 30 7.62 0.62 -20.29
N HIS A 31 8.68 -0.18 -20.28
CA HIS A 31 8.62 -1.64 -20.27
C HIS A 31 7.77 -2.19 -19.11
N ILE A 32 7.96 -1.69 -17.89
CA ILE A 32 7.12 -2.10 -16.75
C ILE A 32 5.63 -1.78 -16.96
N ILE A 33 5.31 -0.69 -17.65
CA ILE A 33 3.92 -0.29 -17.90
C ILE A 33 3.26 -1.19 -18.94
N ASP A 34 4.00 -1.62 -19.96
CA ASP A 34 3.52 -2.64 -20.89
C ASP A 34 3.24 -3.96 -20.16
N LYS A 35 4.16 -4.39 -19.29
CA LYS A 35 3.95 -5.58 -18.44
C LYS A 35 2.75 -5.42 -17.51
N LEU A 36 2.54 -4.22 -16.95
CA LEU A 36 1.40 -3.91 -16.09
C LEU A 36 0.08 -4.10 -16.84
N PHE A 37 -0.06 -3.55 -18.05
CA PHE A 37 -1.29 -3.65 -18.82
C PHE A 37 -1.53 -5.06 -19.38
N ILE A 38 -0.48 -5.83 -19.66
CA ILE A 38 -0.61 -7.25 -20.02
C ILE A 38 -1.12 -8.06 -18.82
N LYS A 39 -0.51 -7.87 -17.64
CA LYS A 39 -0.86 -8.63 -16.42
C LYS A 39 -2.21 -8.21 -15.83
N TYR A 40 -2.56 -6.93 -15.93
CA TYR A 40 -3.75 -6.33 -15.33
C TYR A 40 -4.50 -5.43 -16.34
N PRO A 41 -5.13 -6.01 -17.38
CA PRO A 41 -5.77 -5.23 -18.45
C PRO A 41 -6.89 -4.30 -17.97
N TYR A 42 -7.55 -4.64 -16.86
CA TYR A 42 -8.58 -3.79 -16.23
C TYR A 42 -8.04 -2.42 -15.79
N ILE A 43 -6.74 -2.27 -15.51
CA ILE A 43 -6.16 -0.98 -15.12
C ILE A 43 -6.27 0.03 -16.26
N LYS A 44 -6.07 -0.41 -17.51
CA LYS A 44 -6.25 0.45 -18.69
C LYS A 44 -7.71 0.92 -18.82
N GLN A 45 -8.66 0.06 -18.52
CA GLN A 45 -10.09 0.41 -18.50
C GLN A 45 -10.40 1.42 -17.40
N ASN A 46 -9.89 1.22 -16.18
CA ASN A 46 -10.03 2.17 -15.06
C ASN A 46 -9.48 3.56 -15.38
N ILE A 47 -8.34 3.63 -16.09
CA ILE A 47 -7.77 4.90 -16.56
C ILE A 47 -8.70 5.55 -17.58
N ASN A 48 -9.18 4.79 -18.57
CA ASN A 48 -10.07 5.32 -19.62
C ASN A 48 -11.40 5.84 -19.07
N HIS A 49 -11.98 5.21 -18.05
CA HIS A 49 -13.21 5.70 -17.41
C HIS A 49 -13.05 7.09 -16.77
N LYS A 50 -11.83 7.49 -16.41
CA LYS A 50 -11.53 8.80 -15.81
C LYS A 50 -11.21 9.88 -16.84
N LYS A 51 -11.20 9.54 -18.13
CA LYS A 51 -10.73 10.41 -19.19
C LYS A 51 -11.54 11.72 -19.30
N ASN A 52 -12.85 11.66 -19.00
CA ASN A 52 -13.74 12.80 -19.20
C ASN A 52 -14.08 13.54 -17.90
N ASP A 53 -14.17 12.85 -16.76
CA ASP A 53 -14.69 13.41 -15.50
C ASP A 53 -13.73 13.22 -14.32
N SER A 54 -12.45 13.53 -14.51
CA SER A 54 -11.49 13.48 -13.40
C SER A 54 -10.49 14.63 -13.42
N ALA A 55 -9.94 14.94 -12.24
CA ALA A 55 -8.83 15.88 -12.09
C ALA A 55 -7.54 15.45 -12.84
N CYS A 56 -7.51 14.24 -13.40
CA CYS A 56 -6.40 13.73 -14.20
C CYS A 56 -6.73 13.63 -15.69
N ALA A 57 -7.90 14.12 -16.14
CA ALA A 57 -8.34 14.05 -17.53
C ALA A 57 -7.28 14.56 -18.51
N ASP A 58 -6.72 15.75 -18.26
CA ASP A 58 -5.71 16.35 -19.15
C ASP A 58 -4.44 15.50 -19.26
N LEU A 59 -3.99 14.90 -18.16
CA LEU A 59 -2.85 13.97 -18.17
C LEU A 59 -3.16 12.71 -18.99
N ILE A 60 -4.39 12.18 -18.86
CA ILE A 60 -4.86 11.03 -19.64
C ILE A 60 -4.89 11.37 -21.12
N HIS A 61 -5.44 12.52 -21.50
CA HIS A 61 -5.48 12.96 -22.89
C HIS A 61 -4.07 13.17 -23.47
N LYS A 62 -3.14 13.72 -22.68
CA LYS A 62 -1.77 13.98 -23.11
C LYS A 62 -0.96 12.71 -23.35
N TYR A 63 -1.07 11.72 -22.46
CA TYR A 63 -0.24 10.51 -22.48
C TYR A 63 -0.97 9.25 -22.92
N GLN A 64 -2.20 9.38 -23.44
CA GLN A 64 -2.94 8.26 -24.02
C GLN A 64 -2.06 7.51 -25.02
N ASN A 65 -1.95 6.20 -24.85
CA ASN A 65 -1.13 5.29 -25.67
C ASN A 65 0.40 5.44 -25.55
N ASN A 66 0.92 6.32 -24.69
CA ASN A 66 2.36 6.44 -24.44
C ASN A 66 2.63 6.65 -22.93
N TRP A 67 2.34 5.61 -22.16
CA TRP A 67 2.43 5.66 -20.70
C TRP A 67 3.84 5.33 -20.22
N ALA A 68 4.48 6.31 -19.60
CA ALA A 68 5.66 6.09 -18.76
C ALA A 68 5.26 6.03 -17.29
N ILE A 69 6.10 5.39 -16.48
CA ILE A 69 5.86 5.23 -15.05
C ILE A 69 5.66 6.57 -14.32
N TRP A 70 6.46 7.60 -14.60
CA TRP A 70 6.36 8.91 -13.94
C TRP A 70 5.04 9.65 -14.25
N ASN A 71 4.39 9.33 -15.36
CA ASN A 71 3.09 9.92 -15.72
C ASN A 71 1.94 9.09 -15.17
N ILE A 72 2.00 7.76 -15.30
CA ILE A 72 0.88 6.87 -14.96
C ILE A 72 0.64 6.83 -13.44
N VAL A 73 1.68 6.94 -12.61
CA VAL A 73 1.55 6.90 -11.14
C VAL A 73 0.67 8.04 -10.59
N GLU A 74 0.51 9.13 -11.32
CA GLU A 74 -0.40 10.23 -10.98
C GLU A 74 -1.87 9.87 -11.22
N VAL A 75 -2.15 9.06 -12.23
CA VAL A 75 -3.50 8.71 -12.69
C VAL A 75 -4.07 7.48 -11.98
N LEU A 76 -3.21 6.54 -11.59
CA LEU A 76 -3.62 5.27 -10.96
C LEU A 76 -4.42 5.50 -9.67
N LEU A 77 -5.45 4.67 -9.46
CA LEU A 77 -6.03 4.52 -8.12
C LEU A 77 -5.00 3.85 -7.20
N PHE A 78 -5.16 4.00 -5.89
CA PHE A 78 -4.19 3.43 -4.96
C PHE A 78 -4.07 1.92 -5.06
N GLY A 79 -5.19 1.22 -5.28
CA GLY A 79 -5.18 -0.23 -5.50
C GLY A 79 -4.38 -0.64 -6.75
N ASP A 80 -4.51 0.11 -7.84
CA ASP A 80 -3.78 -0.14 -9.09
C ASP A 80 -2.31 0.21 -8.96
N PHE A 81 -1.99 1.28 -8.22
CA PHE A 81 -0.62 1.64 -7.86
C PHE A 81 0.08 0.54 -7.05
N ILE A 82 -0.61 -0.11 -6.10
CA ILE A 82 -0.06 -1.26 -5.37
C ILE A 82 0.33 -2.39 -6.34
N LYS A 83 -0.47 -2.64 -7.38
CA LYS A 83 -0.14 -3.65 -8.40
C LYS A 83 1.08 -3.31 -9.22
N LEU A 84 1.26 -2.04 -9.59
CA LEU A 84 2.48 -1.56 -10.22
C LEU A 84 3.70 -1.71 -9.30
N PHE A 85 3.56 -1.33 -8.03
CA PHE A 85 4.63 -1.46 -7.05
C PHE A 85 5.03 -2.93 -6.83
N GLU A 86 4.07 -3.82 -6.61
CA GLU A 86 4.30 -5.26 -6.47
C GLU A 86 5.00 -5.84 -7.73
N LEU A 87 4.55 -5.45 -8.93
CA LEU A 87 5.12 -5.92 -10.19
C LEU A 87 6.58 -5.49 -10.37
N TYR A 88 6.95 -4.26 -10.03
CA TYR A 88 8.34 -3.79 -10.14
C TYR A 88 9.29 -4.68 -9.34
N TYR A 89 8.96 -4.97 -8.08
CA TYR A 89 9.82 -5.78 -7.21
C TYR A 89 9.72 -7.29 -7.46
N GLU A 90 8.74 -7.73 -8.25
CA GLU A 90 8.69 -9.08 -8.81
C GLU A 90 9.65 -9.22 -9.99
N LEU A 91 9.71 -8.21 -10.88
CA LEU A 91 10.59 -8.20 -12.04
C LEU A 91 12.06 -7.92 -11.67
N TYR A 92 12.30 -7.14 -10.62
CA TYR A 92 13.62 -6.72 -10.17
C TYR A 92 13.84 -7.00 -8.68
N PRO A 93 13.99 -8.27 -8.27
CA PRO A 93 14.10 -8.67 -6.85
C PRO A 93 15.33 -8.14 -6.11
N GLU A 94 16.39 -7.76 -6.84
CA GLU A 94 17.59 -7.11 -6.28
C GLU A 94 17.26 -5.78 -5.59
N ASN A 95 16.18 -5.12 -6.03
CA ASN A 95 15.66 -3.91 -5.42
C ASN A 95 14.79 -4.32 -4.21
N LYS A 96 15.30 -4.13 -3.00
CA LYS A 96 14.66 -4.65 -1.77
C LYS A 96 13.35 -3.91 -1.45
N SER A 97 12.23 -4.63 -1.35
CA SER A 97 10.93 -4.09 -0.87
C SER A 97 9.96 -5.14 -0.29
N ARG A 98 10.46 -6.33 0.07
CA ARG A 98 9.61 -7.46 0.49
C ARG A 98 8.68 -7.13 1.66
N THR A 99 9.22 -6.52 2.72
CA THR A 99 8.42 -6.14 3.89
C THR A 99 7.36 -5.10 3.54
N ILE A 100 7.69 -4.11 2.70
CA ILE A 100 6.73 -3.10 2.22
C ILE A 100 5.57 -3.79 1.48
N ASN A 101 5.86 -4.69 0.52
CA ASN A 101 4.83 -5.40 -0.25
C ASN A 101 3.81 -6.11 0.64
N HIS A 102 4.27 -6.77 1.72
CA HIS A 102 3.39 -7.45 2.68
C HIS A 102 2.53 -6.52 3.53
N LEU A 103 2.85 -5.22 3.60
CA LEU A 103 2.13 -4.22 4.40
C LEU A 103 1.25 -3.27 3.54
N LEU A 104 1.36 -3.30 2.21
CA LEU A 104 0.58 -2.44 1.31
C LEU A 104 -0.93 -2.72 1.35
N TRP A 105 -1.32 -3.99 1.44
CA TRP A 105 -2.72 -4.39 1.53
C TRP A 105 -3.40 -3.87 2.80
N PRO A 106 -2.83 -4.08 4.00
CA PRO A 106 -3.31 -3.44 5.22
C PRO A 106 -3.47 -1.91 5.11
N LEU A 107 -2.48 -1.22 4.52
CA LEU A 107 -2.57 0.23 4.27
C LEU A 107 -3.75 0.60 3.37
N LYS A 108 -4.00 -0.17 2.29
CA LYS A 108 -5.15 0.04 1.39
C LYS A 108 -6.47 -0.02 2.16
N PHE A 109 -6.62 -1.00 3.06
CA PHE A 109 -7.85 -1.15 3.85
C PHE A 109 -8.08 0.03 4.79
N ILE A 110 -7.08 0.42 5.58
CA ILE A 110 -7.19 1.55 6.51
C ILE A 110 -7.42 2.87 5.76
N ARG A 111 -6.72 3.08 4.65
CA ARG A 111 -6.91 4.27 3.81
C ARG A 111 -8.33 4.36 3.27
N ASN A 112 -8.84 3.27 2.70
CA ASN A 112 -10.18 3.26 2.12
C ASN A 112 -11.24 3.46 3.22
N ALA A 113 -11.13 2.77 4.35
CA ALA A 113 -12.05 2.93 5.46
C ALA A 113 -12.08 4.38 5.98
N SER A 114 -10.91 5.02 6.07
CA SER A 114 -10.78 6.43 6.47
C SER A 114 -11.40 7.37 5.43
N ALA A 115 -11.13 7.17 4.15
CA ALA A 115 -11.62 8.06 3.08
C ALA A 115 -13.13 7.96 2.83
N HIS A 116 -13.74 6.80 3.13
CA HIS A 116 -15.18 6.56 2.95
C HIS A 116 -15.98 6.70 4.26
N ASN A 117 -15.40 7.29 5.31
CA ASN A 117 -16.04 7.50 6.63
C ASN A 117 -16.60 6.22 7.28
N ASN A 118 -15.98 5.07 7.04
CA ASN A 118 -16.36 3.82 7.69
C ASN A 118 -16.04 3.90 9.19
N CYS A 119 -16.97 3.48 10.06
CA CYS A 119 -16.78 3.50 11.50
C CYS A 119 -15.86 2.36 11.98
N LEU A 120 -14.55 2.62 12.01
CA LEU A 120 -13.54 1.68 12.51
C LEU A 120 -13.66 1.40 14.02
N LEU A 121 -14.22 2.34 14.80
CA LEU A 121 -14.27 2.25 16.25
C LEU A 121 -15.19 1.11 16.73
N ASN A 122 -16.35 0.93 16.09
CA ASN A 122 -17.27 -0.16 16.44
C ASN A 122 -16.62 -1.54 16.25
N THR A 123 -15.73 -1.66 15.26
CA THR A 123 -15.00 -2.90 14.96
C THR A 123 -13.94 -3.26 16.00
N LEU A 124 -13.45 -2.30 16.80
CA LEU A 124 -12.47 -2.60 17.84
C LEU A 124 -13.04 -3.53 18.91
N ARG A 125 -14.34 -3.40 19.21
CA ARG A 125 -15.05 -4.27 20.16
C ARG A 125 -15.47 -5.59 19.52
N LYS A 126 -16.03 -5.55 18.31
CA LYS A 126 -16.46 -6.73 17.55
C LYS A 126 -15.79 -6.74 16.17
N PRO A 127 -14.75 -7.56 15.97
CA PRO A 127 -14.07 -7.67 14.68
C PRO A 127 -15.05 -8.05 13.55
N TYR A 128 -14.89 -7.46 12.36
CA TYR A 128 -15.58 -7.96 11.18
C TYR A 128 -14.91 -9.25 10.69
N THR A 129 -15.72 -10.20 10.24
CA THR A 129 -15.27 -11.49 9.72
C THR A 129 -15.00 -11.43 8.22
N HIS A 130 -15.74 -10.59 7.48
CA HIS A 130 -15.54 -10.34 6.05
C HIS A 130 -14.36 -9.39 5.83
N THR A 131 -13.15 -9.93 5.93
CA THR A 131 -11.89 -9.19 5.84
C THR A 131 -10.94 -9.82 4.83
N HIS A 132 -9.96 -9.06 4.34
CA HIS A 132 -8.86 -9.61 3.54
C HIS A 132 -7.96 -10.58 4.31
N LEU A 133 -8.05 -10.59 5.64
CA LEU A 133 -7.35 -11.55 6.50
C LEU A 133 -8.12 -12.87 6.66
N TYR A 134 -9.32 -12.99 6.07
CA TYR A 134 -10.16 -14.17 6.28
C TYR A 134 -9.69 -15.31 5.39
N ASN A 135 -9.29 -16.42 6.00
CA ASN A 135 -8.96 -17.64 5.31
C ASN A 135 -10.25 -18.46 5.12
N ASN A 136 -10.80 -18.46 3.90
CA ASN A 136 -12.02 -19.20 3.57
C ASN A 136 -11.89 -20.72 3.81
N THR A 137 -10.70 -21.29 3.56
CA THR A 137 -10.46 -22.73 3.72
C THR A 137 -10.46 -23.14 5.19
N LYS A 138 -9.84 -22.34 6.05
CA LYS A 138 -9.73 -22.61 7.49
C LYS A 138 -10.87 -22.01 8.31
N ASN A 139 -11.70 -21.17 7.70
CA ASN A 139 -12.80 -20.45 8.34
C ASN A 139 -12.36 -19.60 9.56
N ILE A 140 -11.17 -18.96 9.45
CA ILE A 140 -10.58 -18.14 10.53
C ILE A 140 -9.95 -16.86 9.98
N ILE A 141 -9.75 -15.87 10.85
CA ILE A 141 -8.86 -14.74 10.58
C ILE A 141 -7.41 -15.22 10.69
N GLU A 142 -6.62 -15.03 9.64
CA GLU A 142 -5.20 -15.37 9.57
C GLU A 142 -4.37 -14.09 9.38
N PRO A 143 -3.75 -13.55 10.46
CA PRO A 143 -2.89 -12.39 10.38
C PRO A 143 -1.70 -12.55 9.43
N SER A 144 -1.19 -11.44 8.90
CA SER A 144 0.03 -11.43 8.09
C SER A 144 1.20 -12.01 8.87
N LYS A 145 1.82 -13.07 8.32
CA LYS A 145 3.00 -13.71 8.92
C LYS A 145 4.16 -12.72 9.10
N GLU A 146 4.37 -11.85 8.11
CA GLU A 146 5.40 -10.81 8.18
C GLU A 146 5.13 -9.84 9.35
N LEU A 147 3.89 -9.39 9.52
CA LEU A 147 3.54 -8.50 10.62
C LEU A 147 3.71 -9.18 11.99
N VAL A 148 3.34 -10.45 12.09
CA VAL A 148 3.56 -11.25 13.31
C VAL A 148 5.06 -11.33 13.63
N LEU A 149 5.93 -11.52 12.63
CA LEU A 149 7.38 -11.54 12.80
C LEU A 149 7.96 -10.16 13.13
N LEU A 150 7.41 -9.07 12.59
CA LEU A 150 7.83 -7.72 13.00
C LEU A 150 7.45 -7.44 14.45
N LEU A 151 6.24 -7.85 14.85
CA LEU A 151 5.78 -7.72 16.23
C LEU A 151 6.64 -8.50 17.20
N THR A 152 7.25 -9.64 16.83
CA THR A 152 8.11 -10.42 17.76
C THR A 152 9.32 -9.61 18.24
N LYS A 153 9.78 -8.66 17.42
CA LYS A 153 10.95 -7.80 17.70
C LYS A 153 10.67 -6.67 18.71
N ILE A 154 9.40 -6.34 18.99
CA ILE A 154 9.06 -5.29 19.96
C ILE A 154 9.27 -5.83 21.38
N PRO A 155 10.15 -5.25 22.21
CA PRO A 155 10.29 -5.65 23.61
C PRO A 155 9.03 -5.27 24.43
N ASN A 156 8.85 -5.88 25.60
CA ASN A 156 7.83 -5.47 26.59
C ASN A 156 6.35 -5.73 26.27
N ILE A 157 6.00 -6.34 25.12
CA ILE A 157 4.63 -6.80 24.85
C ILE A 157 4.55 -8.32 25.01
N SER A 158 3.64 -8.88 25.82
CA SER A 158 3.57 -10.35 25.95
C SER A 158 3.11 -11.05 24.66
N LYS A 159 3.59 -12.28 24.41
CA LYS A 159 3.17 -13.11 23.25
C LYS A 159 1.64 -13.26 23.16
N ASN A 160 0.98 -13.47 24.30
CA ASN A 160 -0.47 -13.60 24.37
C ASN A 160 -1.19 -12.30 23.99
N SER A 161 -0.68 -11.15 24.44
CA SER A 161 -1.24 -9.85 24.07
C SER A 161 -1.10 -9.59 22.56
N ARG A 162 0.09 -9.83 21.99
CA ARG A 162 0.34 -9.71 20.54
C ARG A 162 -0.67 -10.56 19.75
N ARG A 163 -0.77 -11.86 20.08
CA ARG A 163 -1.71 -12.79 19.43
C ARG A 163 -3.16 -12.33 19.54
N LYS A 164 -3.62 -11.92 20.72
CA LYS A 164 -5.02 -11.51 20.90
C LYS A 164 -5.36 -10.24 20.12
N LYS A 165 -4.44 -9.27 20.09
CA LYS A 165 -4.66 -7.95 19.47
C LYS A 165 -4.60 -8.02 17.95
N ILE A 166 -3.63 -8.74 17.39
CA ILE A 166 -3.43 -8.82 15.93
C ILE A 166 -4.54 -9.62 15.22
N MET A 167 -5.36 -10.38 15.95
CA MET A 167 -6.53 -11.07 15.39
C MET A 167 -7.70 -10.12 15.09
N ASN A 168 -7.68 -8.88 15.58
CA ASN A 168 -8.64 -7.85 15.16
C ASN A 168 -8.11 -7.20 13.86
N PRO A 169 -8.83 -7.26 12.73
CA PRO A 169 -8.35 -6.73 11.45
C PRO A 169 -8.00 -5.24 11.47
N VAL A 170 -8.77 -4.42 12.19
CA VAL A 170 -8.47 -2.97 12.29
C VAL A 170 -7.18 -2.73 13.06
N ILE A 171 -6.98 -3.47 14.15
CA ILE A 171 -5.73 -3.37 14.94
C ILE A 171 -4.55 -3.89 14.10
N HIS A 172 -4.72 -5.02 13.41
CA HIS A 172 -3.73 -5.56 12.48
C HIS A 172 -3.32 -4.50 11.46
N ASP A 173 -4.28 -3.92 10.75
CA ASP A 173 -3.99 -3.03 9.64
C ASP A 173 -3.41 -1.70 10.08
N PHE A 174 -3.86 -1.22 11.24
CA PHE A 174 -3.29 -0.04 11.87
C PHE A 174 -1.83 -0.25 12.25
N ILE A 175 -1.51 -1.38 12.92
CA ILE A 175 -0.12 -1.72 13.28
C ILE A 175 0.74 -1.89 12.02
N ALA A 176 0.23 -2.57 10.99
CA ALA A 176 0.92 -2.71 9.70
C ALA A 176 1.25 -1.36 9.09
N THR A 177 0.33 -0.41 9.17
CA THR A 177 0.50 0.96 8.68
C THR A 177 1.63 1.68 9.44
N LEU A 178 1.72 1.52 10.77
CA LEU A 178 2.82 2.09 11.57
C LEU A 178 4.18 1.52 11.19
N PHE A 179 4.29 0.20 11.02
CA PHE A 179 5.55 -0.41 10.55
C PHE A 179 5.91 0.08 9.15
N LEU A 180 4.93 0.12 8.24
CA LEU A 180 5.15 0.59 6.89
C LEU A 180 5.64 2.04 6.89
N PHE A 181 5.15 2.90 7.78
CA PHE A 181 5.62 4.28 7.90
C PHE A 181 7.12 4.34 8.16
N ASN A 182 7.59 3.51 9.08
CA ASN A 182 9.00 3.45 9.42
C ASN A 182 9.85 2.98 8.24
N GLU A 183 9.32 2.10 7.39
CA GLU A 183 10.02 1.61 6.20
C GLU A 183 10.03 2.63 5.04
N VAL A 184 8.94 3.36 4.81
CA VAL A 184 8.81 4.24 3.63
C VAL A 184 9.21 5.69 3.88
N CYS A 185 9.11 6.17 5.12
CA CYS A 185 9.57 7.51 5.48
C CYS A 185 11.08 7.45 5.71
N THR A 186 11.86 8.18 4.92
CA THR A 186 13.33 8.25 5.07
C THR A 186 13.79 9.36 6.01
N SER A 187 12.96 10.38 6.23
CA SER A 187 13.29 11.53 7.09
C SER A 187 13.10 11.19 8.57
N SER A 188 14.20 11.22 9.33
CA SER A 188 14.20 11.07 10.79
C SER A 188 13.37 12.15 11.49
N VAL A 189 13.51 13.41 11.05
CA VAL A 189 12.76 14.55 11.59
C VAL A 189 11.24 14.35 11.43
N LEU A 190 10.79 13.86 10.28
CA LEU A 190 9.38 13.57 10.06
C LEU A 190 8.91 12.39 10.93
N LYS A 191 9.74 11.36 11.12
CA LYS A 191 9.41 10.25 12.02
C LYS A 191 9.22 10.72 13.45
N GLU A 192 10.20 11.46 13.99
CA GLU A 192 10.13 11.98 15.36
C GLU A 192 8.91 12.88 15.55
N LYS A 193 8.64 13.78 14.60
CA LYS A 193 7.49 14.66 14.68
C LYS A 193 6.15 13.92 14.66
N GLU A 194 6.04 12.83 13.90
CA GLU A 194 4.79 12.07 13.82
C GLU A 194 4.62 11.09 15.01
N PHE A 195 5.71 10.55 15.57
CA PHE A 195 5.65 9.65 16.73
C PHE A 195 5.56 10.38 18.08
N ASN A 196 6.04 11.63 18.18
CA ASN A 196 6.06 12.42 19.41
C ASN A 196 4.91 13.45 19.52
N ARG A 197 3.97 13.47 18.57
CA ARG A 197 2.77 14.32 18.63
C ARG A 197 1.57 13.53 19.14
#